data_AF-B9TD90-F1
#
_entry.id   AF-B9TD90-F1
#
_cell.length_a   1.000
_cell.length_b   1.000
_cell.length_c   1.000
_cell.angle_alpha   90.00
_cell.angle_beta   90.00
_cell.angle_gamma   90.00
#
_symmetry.space_group_name_H-M   'P 1'
#
loop_
_entity.id
_entity.type
_entity.pdbx_description
1 polymer ?
#
loop_
_entity_poly.entity_id
_entity_poly.type
_entity_poly.pdbx_seq_one_letter_code
_entity_poly.pdbx_strand_id
1 'polypeptide(L)'
;MGVAVEGDPVAVPVFPIHQLALPALDSVDKKPRFIDVFSRGGPAFDYRVVASHPWLRISQPKGSVSKEQRIWIDVNWDAAPVGTTQAELTITGPGKARVVVKVPVHQRPPAELALIRGHIESDGVVAMEAEHYSRAHVAPGRQWLIIPGYGHTLSGVTTAPALAPALSVEDGMLLEYDVQLFSSGAMRIETVLGPTLKFQPGHGFRYAIAIDGEPPQIVDVHADQSDKYWRKLVSDGVAKFVTNHHVDRPGKHTVKFWGLDPGLVLERVVVDAGGLKPSYLGPQESSYLPCSDFLLPRCCGLLMQMLANINLDSLLDTLVSLGTAFVLGGVIGLERQYRQRTAGLRTNVLVAVGAAMFVDMANRLQGHEGAVHVIAYVVSGIGFLGAGAIMREDGNVRGLNTAATLWGSACVGAAAGADLILEAVLAALFVLAANTLLRPIVNQINRKPIDVESVEVTNIVYVIADKAHQKTVMAQLEEALDRGNYPTRSLNLHAFGQDEIEIEATLASTSVDGDELDVLVAQLQSLAAVRQAFWSPSTAE
;
A
#
# COMPACT_ATOMS: atom_id res chain seq x y z
N MET A 1 -8.65 22.49 -39.16
CA MET A 1 -9.45 21.37 -38.65
C MET A 1 -8.53 20.19 -38.40
N GLY A 2 -8.52 19.68 -37.18
CA GLY A 2 -7.99 18.36 -36.84
C GLY A 2 -9.14 17.40 -36.51
N VAL A 3 -8.91 16.10 -36.73
CA VAL A 3 -9.84 15.04 -36.35
C VAL A 3 -9.06 13.95 -35.63
N ALA A 4 -9.51 13.57 -34.43
CA ALA A 4 -9.05 12.41 -33.68
C ALA A 4 -10.21 11.42 -33.52
N VAL A 5 -9.89 10.14 -33.36
CA VAL A 5 -10.88 9.08 -33.17
C VAL A 5 -10.51 8.28 -31.92
N GLU A 6 -11.53 7.77 -31.25
CA GLU A 6 -11.35 6.89 -30.10
C GLU A 6 -10.40 5.71 -30.42
N GLY A 7 -9.45 5.42 -29.52
CA GLY A 7 -8.58 4.25 -29.64
C GLY A 7 -7.47 4.34 -30.71
N ASP A 8 -7.35 5.46 -31.43
CA ASP A 8 -6.26 5.75 -32.36
C ASP A 8 -5.34 6.84 -31.77
N PRO A 9 -4.02 6.59 -31.61
CA PRO A 9 -3.10 7.58 -31.07
C PRO A 9 -2.82 8.75 -32.02
N VAL A 10 -3.27 8.68 -33.28
CA VAL A 10 -2.96 9.67 -34.31
C VAL A 10 -4.19 10.54 -34.62
N ALA A 11 -3.98 11.86 -34.64
CA ALA A 11 -4.95 12.81 -35.17
C ALA A 11 -4.52 13.29 -36.57
N VAL A 12 -5.49 13.45 -37.49
CA VAL A 12 -5.26 13.90 -38.86
C VAL A 12 -5.62 15.38 -39.03
N PRO A 13 -5.02 16.11 -40.01
CA PRO A 13 -4.05 15.64 -40.99
C PRO A 13 -2.62 15.50 -40.42
N VAL A 14 -1.95 14.43 -40.84
CA VAL A 14 -0.54 14.12 -40.54
C VAL A 14 0.14 13.56 -41.81
N PHE A 15 1.48 13.62 -41.86
CA PHE A 15 2.28 12.98 -42.91
C PHE A 15 3.20 11.91 -42.29
N PRO A 16 3.28 10.68 -42.85
CA PRO A 16 2.51 10.17 -44.00
C PRO A 16 1.01 10.10 -43.73
N ILE A 17 0.19 10.00 -44.78
CA ILE A 17 -1.28 9.98 -44.65
C ILE A 17 -1.68 8.77 -43.81
N HIS A 18 -2.39 9.04 -42.71
CA HIS A 18 -2.95 8.05 -41.80
C HIS A 18 -4.46 7.92 -42.03
N GLN A 19 -4.97 6.69 -42.18
CA GLN A 19 -6.39 6.44 -42.35
C GLN A 19 -7.03 6.13 -41.00
N LEU A 20 -7.96 6.98 -40.56
CA LEU A 20 -8.65 6.82 -39.29
C LEU A 20 -9.74 5.75 -39.37
N ALA A 21 -9.83 4.94 -38.32
CA ALA A 21 -10.90 3.96 -38.12
C ALA A 21 -11.34 4.00 -36.65
N LEU A 22 -12.65 3.95 -36.42
CA LEU A 22 -13.20 3.74 -35.09
C LEU A 22 -13.00 2.27 -34.64
N PRO A 23 -12.93 2.01 -33.33
CA PRO A 23 -13.16 0.68 -32.79
C PRO A 23 -14.54 0.18 -33.25
N ALA A 24 -14.70 -1.13 -33.43
CA ALA A 24 -15.95 -1.64 -33.99
C ALA A 24 -17.15 -1.28 -33.11
N LEU A 25 -18.23 -0.84 -33.75
CA LEU A 25 -19.54 -0.74 -33.12
C LEU A 25 -20.15 -2.14 -33.16
N ASP A 26 -20.49 -2.69 -32.00
CA ASP A 26 -20.89 -4.08 -31.89
C ASP A 26 -22.30 -4.22 -31.28
N SER A 27 -23.17 -4.99 -31.93
CA SER A 27 -24.55 -5.24 -31.49
C SER A 27 -24.67 -5.95 -30.14
N VAL A 28 -23.55 -6.50 -29.64
CA VAL A 28 -23.46 -7.19 -28.35
C VAL A 28 -23.26 -6.18 -27.21
N ASP A 29 -22.26 -5.29 -27.31
CA ASP A 29 -21.98 -4.29 -26.27
C ASP A 29 -22.84 -3.03 -26.40
N LYS A 30 -23.31 -2.72 -27.63
CA LYS A 30 -24.05 -1.52 -28.02
C LYS A 30 -23.41 -0.23 -27.49
N LYS A 31 -22.08 -0.22 -27.34
CA LYS A 31 -21.35 0.93 -26.82
C LYS A 31 -21.12 1.94 -27.95
N PRO A 32 -21.57 3.20 -27.81
CA PRO A 32 -21.28 4.23 -28.81
C PRO A 32 -19.77 4.54 -28.82
N ARG A 33 -19.29 5.05 -29.94
CA ARG A 33 -17.90 5.50 -30.12
C ARG A 33 -17.86 7.02 -30.33
N PHE A 34 -16.69 7.63 -30.22
CA PHE A 34 -16.57 9.07 -30.46
C PHE A 34 -15.44 9.47 -31.42
N ILE A 35 -15.67 10.60 -32.07
CA ILE A 35 -14.64 11.37 -32.78
C ILE A 35 -14.55 12.76 -32.15
N ASP A 36 -13.35 13.32 -32.13
CA ASP A 36 -13.11 14.69 -31.68
C ASP A 36 -12.69 15.54 -32.88
N VAL A 37 -13.46 16.59 -33.16
CA VAL A 37 -13.14 17.61 -34.17
C VAL A 37 -12.58 18.83 -33.44
N PHE A 38 -11.40 19.31 -33.83
CA PHE A 38 -10.72 20.36 -33.08
C PHE A 38 -10.01 21.41 -33.95
N SER A 39 -9.76 22.57 -33.36
CA SER A 39 -8.96 23.64 -33.96
C SER A 39 -7.47 23.40 -33.71
N ARG A 40 -6.67 23.61 -34.74
CA ARG A 40 -5.19 23.54 -34.67
C ARG A 40 -4.56 24.93 -34.48
N GLY A 41 -5.25 25.82 -33.78
CA GLY A 41 -4.81 27.21 -33.54
C GLY A 41 -5.40 28.27 -34.50
N GLY A 42 -6.38 27.90 -35.33
CA GLY A 42 -7.11 28.83 -36.20
C GLY A 42 -8.38 29.40 -35.55
N PRO A 43 -9.07 30.35 -36.22
CA PRO A 43 -10.36 30.87 -35.76
C PRO A 43 -11.42 29.76 -35.71
N ALA A 44 -12.55 30.06 -35.06
CA ALA A 44 -13.69 29.15 -35.05
C ALA A 44 -14.12 28.81 -36.49
N PHE A 45 -14.44 27.54 -36.73
CA PHE A 45 -14.85 27.07 -38.05
C PHE A 45 -16.06 26.14 -37.96
N ASP A 46 -16.89 26.20 -38.99
CA ASP A 46 -18.02 25.30 -39.11
C ASP A 46 -17.58 23.94 -39.67
N TYR A 47 -18.23 22.89 -39.18
CA TYR A 47 -18.04 21.53 -39.65
C TYR A 47 -19.37 20.87 -39.99
N ARG A 48 -19.28 19.82 -40.81
CA ARG A 48 -20.38 18.90 -41.10
C ARG A 48 -19.87 17.47 -41.11
N VAL A 49 -20.59 16.57 -40.47
CA VAL A 49 -20.36 15.12 -40.48
C VAL A 49 -21.52 14.44 -41.20
N VAL A 50 -21.19 13.60 -42.18
CA VAL A 50 -22.17 12.83 -42.96
C VAL A 50 -21.80 11.35 -42.88
N ALA A 51 -22.75 10.52 -42.47
CA ALA A 51 -22.60 9.07 -42.52
C ALA A 51 -22.88 8.53 -43.92
N SER A 52 -22.17 7.47 -44.31
CA SER A 52 -22.44 6.75 -45.56
C SER A 52 -23.77 5.98 -45.54
N HIS A 53 -24.32 5.71 -44.36
CA HIS A 53 -25.55 4.95 -44.18
C HIS A 53 -26.52 5.62 -43.18
N PRO A 54 -27.85 5.50 -43.38
CA PRO A 54 -28.85 6.17 -42.55
C PRO A 54 -29.03 5.53 -41.16
N TRP A 55 -28.57 4.30 -40.96
CA TRP A 55 -28.62 3.61 -39.67
C TRP A 55 -27.49 4.03 -38.73
N LEU A 56 -26.50 4.80 -39.17
CA LEU A 56 -25.52 5.44 -38.29
C LEU A 56 -26.12 6.72 -37.68
N ARG A 57 -26.16 6.78 -36.35
CA ARG A 57 -26.62 7.93 -35.58
C ARG A 57 -25.43 8.81 -35.22
N ILE A 58 -25.53 10.10 -35.54
CA ILE A 58 -24.52 11.11 -35.21
C ILE A 58 -25.16 12.12 -34.26
N SER A 59 -24.60 12.26 -33.06
CA SER A 59 -25.13 13.18 -32.05
C SER A 59 -25.16 14.65 -32.49
N GLN A 60 -24.12 15.12 -33.17
CA GLN A 60 -23.98 16.51 -33.64
C GLN A 60 -23.43 16.55 -35.09
N PRO A 61 -24.29 16.37 -36.11
CA PRO A 61 -23.85 16.24 -37.51
C PRO A 61 -23.39 17.56 -38.14
N LYS A 62 -23.60 18.70 -37.48
CA LYS A 62 -23.08 20.01 -37.89
C LYS A 62 -22.92 20.89 -36.66
N GLY A 63 -21.98 21.82 -36.70
CA GLY A 63 -21.73 22.76 -35.62
C GLY A 63 -20.56 23.69 -35.93
N SER A 64 -20.14 24.45 -34.93
CA SER A 64 -18.97 25.34 -35.01
C SER A 64 -17.99 24.99 -33.90
N VAL A 65 -16.70 24.88 -34.22
CA VAL A 65 -15.64 24.50 -33.28
C VAL A 65 -14.66 25.65 -33.11
N SER A 66 -14.49 26.11 -31.86
CA SER A 66 -13.46 27.08 -31.48
C SER A 66 -12.22 26.41 -30.88
N LYS A 67 -12.42 25.40 -30.03
CA LYS A 67 -11.36 24.57 -29.43
C LYS A 67 -11.48 23.12 -29.87
N GLU A 68 -12.48 22.42 -29.35
CA GLU A 68 -12.77 21.03 -29.64
C GLU A 68 -14.27 20.77 -29.53
N GLN A 69 -14.72 19.72 -30.21
CA GLN A 69 -16.08 19.20 -30.14
C GLN A 69 -16.05 17.69 -30.26
N ARG A 70 -16.51 17.01 -29.21
CA ARG A 70 -16.75 15.57 -29.21
C ARG A 70 -18.06 15.25 -29.90
N ILE A 71 -18.03 14.28 -30.80
CA ILE A 71 -19.19 13.82 -31.56
C ILE A 71 -19.32 12.31 -31.36
N TRP A 72 -20.40 11.91 -30.69
CA TRP A 72 -20.78 10.52 -30.49
C TRP A 72 -21.40 9.92 -31.74
N ILE A 73 -21.00 8.70 -32.04
CA ILE A 73 -21.39 7.84 -33.16
C ILE A 73 -21.99 6.57 -32.58
N ASP A 74 -23.21 6.26 -32.99
CA ASP A 74 -23.96 5.10 -32.53
C ASP A 74 -24.69 4.44 -33.72
N VAL A 75 -25.29 3.27 -33.51
CA VAL A 75 -25.99 2.50 -34.53
C VAL A 75 -27.46 2.36 -34.16
N ASN A 76 -28.34 2.60 -35.14
CA ASN A 76 -29.72 2.12 -35.08
C ASN A 76 -29.75 0.61 -35.39
N TRP A 77 -29.58 -0.22 -34.36
CA TRP A 77 -29.47 -1.68 -34.50
C TRP A 77 -30.68 -2.35 -35.16
N ASP A 78 -31.87 -1.75 -35.09
CA ASP A 78 -33.07 -2.29 -35.75
C ASP A 78 -33.03 -2.11 -37.28
N ALA A 79 -32.19 -1.19 -37.78
CA ALA A 79 -32.10 -0.83 -39.19
C ALA A 79 -30.75 -1.18 -39.84
N ALA A 80 -29.74 -1.53 -39.04
CA ALA A 80 -28.44 -1.92 -39.55
C ALA A 80 -28.47 -3.39 -40.08
N PRO A 81 -27.70 -3.69 -41.13
CA PRO A 81 -27.69 -5.01 -41.75
C PRO A 81 -26.98 -6.03 -40.86
N VAL A 82 -27.54 -7.25 -40.76
CA VAL A 82 -26.88 -8.38 -40.09
C VAL A 82 -25.60 -8.76 -40.83
N GLY A 83 -24.53 -9.00 -40.07
CA GLY A 83 -23.19 -9.30 -40.54
C GLY A 83 -22.19 -8.19 -40.22
N THR A 84 -21.00 -8.31 -40.80
CA THR A 84 -19.93 -7.30 -40.72
C THR A 84 -20.06 -6.34 -41.87
N THR A 85 -20.20 -5.04 -41.56
CA THR A 85 -20.28 -3.96 -42.55
C THR A 85 -19.23 -2.90 -42.25
N GLN A 86 -18.59 -2.35 -43.29
CA GLN A 86 -17.70 -1.20 -43.16
C GLN A 86 -18.41 0.05 -43.65
N ALA A 87 -18.82 0.92 -42.71
CA ALA A 87 -19.38 2.22 -43.00
C ALA A 87 -18.31 3.33 -42.92
N GLU A 88 -18.70 4.56 -43.25
CA GLU A 88 -17.81 5.71 -43.28
C GLU A 88 -18.49 6.95 -42.73
N LEU A 89 -17.71 7.80 -42.06
CA LEU A 89 -18.08 9.17 -41.71
C LEU A 89 -17.22 10.12 -42.53
N THR A 90 -17.86 11.02 -43.28
CA THR A 90 -17.19 12.12 -43.96
C THR A 90 -17.33 13.40 -43.16
N ILE A 91 -16.22 13.91 -42.63
CA ILE A 91 -16.11 15.19 -41.93
C ILE A 91 -15.62 16.25 -42.92
N THR A 92 -16.41 17.30 -43.12
CA THR A 92 -16.07 18.44 -43.96
C THR A 92 -15.89 19.70 -43.11
N GLY A 93 -14.83 20.44 -43.38
CA GLY A 93 -14.50 21.69 -42.70
C GLY A 93 -14.16 22.85 -43.67
N PRO A 94 -13.49 23.91 -43.19
CA PRO A 94 -13.19 25.10 -43.98
C PRO A 94 -12.33 24.77 -45.19
N GLY A 95 -12.51 25.52 -46.29
CA GLY A 95 -11.74 25.33 -47.52
C GLY A 95 -11.97 23.99 -48.23
N LYS A 96 -13.11 23.32 -47.97
CA LYS A 96 -13.43 21.95 -48.44
C LYS A 96 -12.48 20.87 -47.91
N ALA A 97 -11.81 21.13 -46.77
CA ALA A 97 -11.05 20.11 -46.08
C ALA A 97 -11.97 18.91 -45.77
N ARG A 98 -11.53 17.71 -46.13
CA ARG A 98 -12.30 16.47 -46.01
C ARG A 98 -11.48 15.41 -45.28
N VAL A 99 -12.07 14.82 -44.25
CA VAL A 99 -11.53 13.65 -43.54
C VAL A 99 -12.57 12.55 -43.61
N VAL A 100 -12.12 11.33 -43.90
CA VAL A 100 -12.97 10.13 -43.91
C VAL A 100 -12.51 9.22 -42.78
N VAL A 101 -13.45 8.81 -41.93
CA VAL A 101 -13.23 7.87 -40.82
C VAL A 101 -13.99 6.59 -41.14
N LYS A 102 -13.29 5.45 -41.11
CA LYS A 102 -13.91 4.12 -41.25
C LYS A 102 -14.66 3.74 -39.98
N VAL A 103 -15.84 3.15 -40.13
CA VAL A 103 -16.69 2.70 -39.03
C VAL A 103 -17.04 1.23 -39.24
N PRO A 104 -16.24 0.29 -38.71
CA PRO A 104 -16.60 -1.12 -38.71
C PRO A 104 -17.82 -1.34 -37.80
N VAL A 105 -18.82 -2.08 -38.30
CA VAL A 105 -20.05 -2.39 -37.59
C VAL A 105 -20.32 -3.88 -37.66
N HIS A 106 -20.50 -4.50 -36.50
CA HIS A 106 -20.75 -5.93 -36.34
C HIS A 106 -22.15 -6.15 -35.77
N GLN A 107 -23.09 -6.52 -36.64
CA GLN A 107 -24.45 -6.87 -36.22
C GLN A 107 -24.67 -8.37 -36.26
N ARG A 108 -24.98 -8.95 -35.10
CA ARG A 108 -25.24 -10.38 -35.00
C ARG A 108 -26.74 -10.69 -35.16
N PRO A 109 -27.09 -11.88 -35.68
CA PRO A 109 -28.46 -12.35 -35.68
C PRO A 109 -29.06 -12.34 -34.26
N PRO A 110 -30.35 -11.97 -34.08
CA PRO A 110 -31.00 -11.99 -32.77
C PRO A 110 -30.95 -13.34 -32.07
N ALA A 111 -31.02 -14.44 -32.83
CA ALA A 111 -30.91 -15.79 -32.30
C ALA A 111 -29.53 -16.09 -31.70
N GLU A 112 -28.47 -15.54 -32.28
CA GLU A 112 -27.10 -15.68 -31.76
C GLU A 112 -26.91 -14.84 -30.50
N LEU A 113 -27.37 -13.57 -30.53
CA LEU A 113 -27.32 -12.67 -29.37
C LEU A 113 -28.00 -13.28 -28.13
N ALA A 114 -29.10 -14.01 -28.32
CA ALA A 114 -29.83 -14.67 -27.23
C ALA A 114 -29.02 -15.78 -26.53
N LEU A 115 -28.02 -16.36 -27.21
CA LEU A 115 -27.18 -17.46 -26.72
C LEU A 115 -25.86 -17.01 -26.09
N ILE A 116 -25.43 -15.76 -26.33
CA ILE A 116 -24.17 -15.24 -25.81
C ILE A 116 -24.23 -15.13 -24.28
N ARG A 117 -23.24 -15.72 -23.60
CA ARG A 117 -23.06 -15.68 -22.14
C ARG A 117 -21.57 -15.58 -21.82
N GLY A 118 -21.25 -15.13 -20.62
CA GLY A 118 -19.87 -14.93 -20.18
C GLY A 118 -19.27 -13.63 -20.69
N HIS A 119 -17.95 -13.52 -20.62
CA HIS A 119 -17.16 -12.37 -21.07
C HIS A 119 -17.01 -12.37 -22.59
N ILE A 120 -17.19 -11.22 -23.21
CA ILE A 120 -17.41 -11.12 -24.65
C ILE A 120 -16.20 -10.50 -25.32
N GLU A 121 -15.72 -11.12 -26.40
CA GLU A 121 -14.63 -10.58 -27.20
C GLU A 121 -15.03 -9.25 -27.83
N SER A 122 -14.15 -8.25 -27.68
CA SER A 122 -14.25 -6.95 -28.34
C SER A 122 -12.90 -6.64 -28.98
N ASP A 123 -12.92 -6.38 -30.29
CA ASP A 123 -11.73 -6.05 -31.09
C ASP A 123 -10.53 -7.00 -30.85
N GLY A 124 -10.78 -8.31 -30.78
CA GLY A 124 -9.72 -9.31 -30.61
C GLY A 124 -9.24 -9.50 -29.16
N VAL A 125 -9.96 -8.99 -28.16
CA VAL A 125 -9.57 -9.07 -26.75
C VAL A 125 -10.76 -9.45 -25.86
N VAL A 126 -10.51 -10.32 -24.88
CA VAL A 126 -11.39 -10.55 -23.73
C VAL A 126 -10.61 -10.25 -22.45
N ALA A 127 -11.01 -9.22 -21.71
CA ALA A 127 -10.41 -8.88 -20.42
C ALA A 127 -11.37 -9.23 -19.28
N MET A 128 -10.88 -9.92 -18.26
CA MET A 128 -11.69 -10.48 -17.17
C MET A 128 -11.02 -10.15 -15.83
N GLU A 129 -11.72 -9.42 -14.96
CA GLU A 129 -11.28 -9.23 -13.58
C GLU A 129 -11.37 -10.54 -12.81
N ALA A 130 -10.42 -10.80 -11.91
CA ALA A 130 -10.27 -12.10 -11.26
C ALA A 130 -11.51 -12.53 -10.46
N GLU A 131 -12.26 -11.59 -9.88
CA GLU A 131 -13.48 -11.92 -9.12
C GLU A 131 -14.69 -12.26 -10.00
N HIS A 132 -14.65 -11.94 -11.30
CA HIS A 132 -15.73 -12.19 -12.24
C HIS A 132 -15.60 -13.55 -12.95
N TYR A 133 -15.21 -14.58 -12.21
CA TYR A 133 -15.26 -15.96 -12.67
C TYR A 133 -16.71 -16.45 -12.80
N SER A 134 -16.94 -17.38 -13.72
CA SER A 134 -18.25 -18.01 -13.95
C SER A 134 -18.50 -19.16 -12.98
N ARG A 135 -17.47 -19.96 -12.68
CA ARG A 135 -17.52 -21.09 -11.74
C ARG A 135 -16.19 -21.20 -11.00
N ALA A 136 -16.22 -21.79 -9.81
CA ALA A 136 -15.03 -22.10 -9.03
C ALA A 136 -15.12 -23.51 -8.47
N HIS A 137 -14.01 -24.25 -8.52
CA HIS A 137 -13.82 -25.49 -7.80
C HIS A 137 -12.82 -25.25 -6.66
N VAL A 138 -13.14 -25.84 -5.51
CA VAL A 138 -12.43 -25.63 -4.25
C VAL A 138 -11.99 -26.99 -3.71
N ALA A 139 -10.69 -27.13 -3.52
CA ALA A 139 -10.11 -28.32 -2.90
C ALA A 139 -10.55 -28.44 -1.42
N PRO A 140 -10.68 -29.67 -0.88
CA PRO A 140 -11.08 -29.87 0.52
C PRO A 140 -10.23 -29.06 1.51
N GLY A 141 -10.89 -28.38 2.46
CA GLY A 141 -10.22 -27.57 3.49
C GLY A 141 -9.58 -26.28 2.97
N ARG A 142 -9.84 -25.88 1.72
CA ARG A 142 -9.40 -24.60 1.14
C ARG A 142 -10.57 -23.70 0.82
N GLN A 143 -10.26 -22.46 0.46
CA GLN A 143 -11.23 -21.49 -0.06
C GLN A 143 -10.56 -20.48 -0.99
N TRP A 144 -11.34 -19.93 -1.92
CA TRP A 144 -11.00 -18.71 -2.64
C TRP A 144 -11.39 -17.49 -1.81
N LEU A 145 -10.50 -16.51 -1.72
CA LEU A 145 -10.73 -15.24 -1.07
C LEU A 145 -10.64 -14.12 -2.08
N ILE A 146 -11.67 -13.28 -2.14
CA ILE A 146 -11.65 -12.01 -2.86
C ILE A 146 -11.15 -10.93 -1.91
N ILE A 147 -10.19 -10.13 -2.36
CA ILE A 147 -9.60 -9.01 -1.64
C ILE A 147 -10.06 -7.72 -2.35
N PRO A 148 -11.14 -7.06 -1.87
CA PRO A 148 -11.71 -5.89 -2.54
C PRO A 148 -10.69 -4.75 -2.62
N GLY A 149 -10.57 -4.12 -3.79
CA GLY A 149 -9.67 -2.98 -4.01
C GLY A 149 -8.17 -3.33 -3.99
N TYR A 150 -7.81 -4.61 -3.97
CA TYR A 150 -6.42 -5.03 -4.15
C TYR A 150 -6.00 -4.89 -5.62
N GLY A 151 -4.73 -4.53 -5.84
CA GLY A 151 -4.15 -4.43 -7.17
C GLY A 151 -4.45 -3.11 -7.86
N HIS A 152 -4.37 -3.09 -9.19
CA HIS A 152 -4.49 -1.86 -9.98
C HIS A 152 -5.89 -1.54 -10.49
N THR A 153 -6.81 -2.52 -10.48
CA THR A 153 -8.14 -2.40 -11.10
C THR A 153 -9.25 -2.60 -10.08
N LEU A 154 -9.80 -3.80 -9.96
CA LEU A 154 -11.02 -4.08 -9.19
C LEU A 154 -10.72 -4.75 -7.85
N SER A 155 -10.04 -5.90 -7.88
CA SER A 155 -9.73 -6.70 -6.71
C SER A 155 -8.66 -7.75 -7.01
N GLY A 156 -8.25 -8.49 -5.98
CA GLY A 156 -7.40 -9.66 -6.10
C GLY A 156 -8.13 -10.92 -5.62
N VAL A 157 -7.82 -12.07 -6.22
CA VAL A 157 -8.34 -13.38 -5.79
C VAL A 157 -7.17 -14.28 -5.40
N THR A 158 -7.21 -14.81 -4.17
CA THR A 158 -6.16 -15.66 -3.62
C THR A 158 -6.73 -16.91 -2.95
N THR A 159 -5.87 -17.85 -2.57
CA THR A 159 -6.26 -19.08 -1.89
C THR A 159 -5.98 -18.99 -0.39
N ALA A 160 -6.82 -19.64 0.41
CA ALA A 160 -6.59 -19.83 1.84
C ALA A 160 -6.77 -21.31 2.25
N PRO A 161 -6.09 -21.77 3.32
CA PRO A 161 -5.14 -21.02 4.14
C PRO A 161 -3.80 -20.77 3.43
N ALA A 162 -3.12 -19.66 3.76
CA ALA A 162 -1.89 -19.22 3.08
C ALA A 162 -0.69 -20.18 3.24
N LEU A 163 -0.75 -21.08 4.23
CA LEU A 163 0.29 -22.09 4.51
C LEU A 163 -0.09 -23.49 4.02
N ALA A 164 -1.13 -23.63 3.19
CA ALA A 164 -1.51 -24.93 2.64
C ALA A 164 -0.39 -25.51 1.74
N PRO A 165 -0.26 -26.84 1.59
CA PRO A 165 0.73 -27.41 0.68
C PRO A 165 0.41 -27.06 -0.80
N ALA A 166 1.37 -27.25 -1.70
CA ALA A 166 1.11 -27.17 -3.14
C ALA A 166 0.11 -28.24 -3.60
N LEU A 167 -0.66 -27.95 -4.64
CA LEU A 167 -1.59 -28.89 -5.29
C LEU A 167 -1.09 -29.36 -6.65
N SER A 168 -1.60 -30.51 -7.09
CA SER A 168 -1.60 -30.94 -8.48
C SER A 168 -2.65 -30.15 -9.27
N VAL A 169 -2.68 -30.29 -10.60
CA VAL A 169 -3.72 -29.65 -11.42
C VAL A 169 -5.07 -30.34 -11.22
N GLU A 170 -5.06 -31.66 -11.04
CA GLU A 170 -6.23 -32.51 -10.83
C GLU A 170 -6.95 -32.19 -9.51
N ASP A 171 -6.17 -31.89 -8.47
CA ASP A 171 -6.66 -31.50 -7.14
C ASP A 171 -6.72 -29.97 -6.96
N GLY A 172 -6.40 -29.21 -8.01
CA GLY A 172 -6.11 -27.79 -7.96
C GLY A 172 -7.32 -26.92 -7.64
N MET A 173 -7.07 -25.76 -7.02
CA MET A 173 -8.06 -24.71 -6.87
C MET A 173 -8.33 -24.11 -8.25
N LEU A 174 -9.55 -24.22 -8.80
CA LEU A 174 -9.85 -23.81 -10.18
C LEU A 174 -10.86 -22.66 -10.22
N LEU A 175 -10.57 -21.66 -11.04
CA LEU A 175 -11.51 -20.63 -11.50
C LEU A 175 -11.77 -20.83 -13.00
N GLU A 176 -13.05 -20.85 -13.38
CA GLU A 176 -13.48 -20.97 -14.77
C GLU A 176 -14.17 -19.68 -15.22
N TYR A 177 -13.76 -19.15 -16.36
CA TYR A 177 -14.33 -17.97 -16.99
C TYR A 177 -14.97 -18.39 -18.32
N ASP A 178 -16.29 -18.28 -18.42
CA ASP A 178 -16.97 -18.44 -19.70
C ASP A 178 -16.65 -17.24 -20.57
N VAL A 179 -16.19 -17.50 -21.79
CA VAL A 179 -15.90 -16.47 -22.79
C VAL A 179 -16.63 -16.75 -24.09
N GLN A 180 -17.05 -15.69 -24.76
CA GLN A 180 -17.57 -15.73 -26.12
C GLN A 180 -16.53 -15.13 -27.06
N LEU A 181 -15.87 -16.00 -27.84
CA LEU A 181 -14.89 -15.63 -28.86
C LEU A 181 -15.53 -15.57 -30.24
N PHE A 182 -15.17 -14.55 -31.00
CA PHE A 182 -15.48 -14.36 -32.42
C PHE A 182 -14.27 -14.66 -33.31
N SER A 183 -13.08 -14.61 -32.73
CA SER A 183 -11.83 -15.00 -33.37
C SER A 183 -11.50 -16.47 -33.11
N SER A 184 -10.75 -17.07 -34.03
CA SER A 184 -10.20 -18.43 -33.92
C SER A 184 -8.73 -18.44 -34.36
N GLY A 185 -8.01 -19.49 -33.99
CA GLY A 185 -6.59 -19.65 -34.26
C GLY A 185 -5.74 -19.51 -32.99
N ALA A 186 -4.53 -18.97 -33.14
CA ALA A 186 -3.62 -18.77 -32.03
C ALA A 186 -4.12 -17.66 -31.09
N MET A 187 -4.16 -17.96 -29.80
CA MET A 187 -4.56 -17.06 -28.72
C MET A 187 -3.41 -16.91 -27.73
N ARG A 188 -3.27 -15.74 -27.12
CA ARG A 188 -2.38 -15.55 -25.98
C ARG A 188 -3.21 -15.28 -24.74
N ILE A 189 -2.82 -15.81 -23.60
CA ILE A 189 -3.45 -15.45 -22.33
C ILE A 189 -2.42 -14.74 -21.46
N GLU A 190 -2.67 -13.46 -21.19
CA GLU A 190 -1.94 -12.68 -20.19
C GLU A 190 -2.62 -12.85 -18.83
N THR A 191 -1.90 -13.47 -17.89
CA THR A 191 -2.29 -13.58 -16.48
C THR A 191 -1.57 -12.49 -15.69
N VAL A 192 -2.34 -11.68 -14.96
CA VAL A 192 -1.82 -10.59 -14.12
C VAL A 192 -1.97 -10.99 -12.66
N LEU A 193 -0.84 -11.05 -11.96
CA LEU A 193 -0.73 -11.43 -10.56
C LEU A 193 -0.10 -10.29 -9.75
N GLY A 194 -0.43 -10.25 -8.46
CA GLY A 194 0.31 -9.43 -7.51
C GLY A 194 1.80 -9.79 -7.48
N PRO A 195 2.70 -8.83 -7.18
CA PRO A 195 4.14 -9.00 -7.20
C PRO A 195 4.67 -9.77 -5.97
N THR A 196 4.12 -10.96 -5.70
CA THR A 196 4.47 -11.77 -4.53
C THR A 196 5.93 -12.24 -4.63
N LEU A 197 6.71 -12.01 -3.57
CA LEU A 197 8.07 -12.55 -3.46
C LEU A 197 8.05 -14.01 -3.01
N LYS A 198 9.03 -14.77 -3.48
CA LYS A 198 9.26 -16.13 -3.02
C LYS A 198 9.71 -16.13 -1.56
N PHE A 199 8.82 -16.53 -0.66
CA PHE A 199 9.10 -16.65 0.77
C PHE A 199 9.30 -18.11 1.23
N GLN A 200 8.93 -19.10 0.41
CA GLN A 200 9.09 -20.52 0.72
C GLN A 200 10.35 -21.12 0.06
N PRO A 201 11.07 -22.03 0.73
CA PRO A 201 12.13 -22.84 0.11
C PRO A 201 11.55 -23.76 -0.98
N GLY A 202 12.34 -24.08 -2.02
CA GLY A 202 11.93 -25.03 -3.07
C GLY A 202 11.65 -24.37 -4.42
N HIS A 203 10.67 -24.88 -5.18
CA HIS A 203 10.24 -24.27 -6.45
C HIS A 203 9.52 -22.94 -6.20
N GLY A 204 9.40 -22.08 -7.22
CA GLY A 204 8.58 -20.88 -7.09
C GLY A 204 7.09 -21.22 -7.05
N PHE A 205 6.25 -20.23 -6.76
CA PHE A 205 4.80 -20.41 -6.82
C PHE A 205 4.32 -20.63 -8.24
N ARG A 206 3.40 -21.57 -8.42
CA ARG A 206 2.88 -21.97 -9.71
C ARG A 206 1.38 -21.81 -9.80
N TYR A 207 0.96 -21.48 -11.02
CA TYR A 207 -0.41 -21.64 -11.46
C TYR A 207 -0.44 -22.49 -12.72
N ALA A 208 -1.60 -22.99 -13.11
CA ALA A 208 -1.81 -23.55 -14.44
C ALA A 208 -2.92 -22.80 -15.17
N ILE A 209 -2.86 -22.78 -16.50
CA ILE A 209 -3.88 -22.13 -17.32
C ILE A 209 -4.15 -22.90 -18.61
N ALA A 210 -5.41 -22.92 -19.05
CA ALA A 210 -5.87 -23.61 -20.24
C ALA A 210 -7.10 -22.94 -20.85
N ILE A 211 -7.37 -23.24 -22.12
CA ILE A 211 -8.67 -23.00 -22.76
C ILE A 211 -9.33 -24.35 -23.02
N ASP A 212 -10.60 -24.45 -22.66
CA ASP A 212 -11.44 -25.63 -22.86
C ASP A 212 -10.84 -26.93 -22.29
N GLY A 213 -10.50 -27.86 -23.18
CA GLY A 213 -9.91 -29.17 -22.87
C GLY A 213 -8.44 -29.28 -23.22
N GLU A 214 -7.77 -28.17 -23.54
CA GLU A 214 -6.31 -28.19 -23.76
C GLU A 214 -5.57 -28.69 -22.50
N PRO A 215 -4.41 -29.35 -22.67
CA PRO A 215 -3.52 -29.66 -21.56
C PRO A 215 -3.12 -28.37 -20.81
N PRO A 216 -3.32 -28.28 -19.48
CA PRO A 216 -2.98 -27.09 -18.73
C PRO A 216 -1.49 -26.76 -18.77
N GLN A 217 -1.16 -25.51 -19.08
CA GLN A 217 0.21 -25.01 -19.06
C GLN A 217 0.55 -24.50 -17.66
N ILE A 218 1.55 -25.12 -17.03
CA ILE A 218 2.03 -24.72 -15.70
C ILE A 218 3.05 -23.60 -15.86
N VAL A 219 2.88 -22.53 -15.09
CA VAL A 219 3.76 -21.36 -15.08
C VAL A 219 4.35 -21.19 -13.68
N ASP A 220 5.68 -21.17 -13.57
CA ASP A 220 6.40 -20.77 -12.36
C ASP A 220 6.63 -19.26 -12.39
N VAL A 221 6.04 -18.55 -11.43
CA VAL A 221 6.08 -17.07 -11.38
C VAL A 221 7.45 -16.52 -10.98
N HIS A 222 8.37 -17.38 -10.50
CA HIS A 222 9.74 -17.01 -10.10
C HIS A 222 10.81 -17.63 -11.00
N ALA A 223 10.45 -18.06 -12.21
CA ALA A 223 11.41 -18.63 -13.16
C ALA A 223 12.51 -17.63 -13.55
N ASP A 224 12.18 -16.35 -13.73
CA ASP A 224 13.16 -15.28 -13.95
C ASP A 224 13.58 -14.65 -12.61
N GLN A 225 14.84 -14.90 -12.23
CA GLN A 225 15.42 -14.40 -10.98
C GLN A 225 16.38 -13.21 -11.21
N SER A 226 16.32 -12.59 -12.39
CA SER A 226 17.18 -11.46 -12.72
C SER A 226 16.76 -10.19 -11.98
N ASP A 227 17.75 -9.39 -11.57
CA ASP A 227 17.52 -8.06 -10.97
C ASP A 227 16.76 -7.12 -11.91
N LYS A 228 16.95 -7.27 -13.23
CA LYS A 228 16.18 -6.53 -14.25
C LYS A 228 14.69 -6.86 -14.17
N TYR A 229 14.33 -8.14 -14.06
CA TYR A 229 12.94 -8.57 -13.93
C TYR A 229 12.34 -8.08 -12.62
N TRP A 230 13.06 -8.24 -11.51
CA TRP A 230 12.63 -7.75 -10.20
C TRP A 230 12.35 -6.24 -10.20
N ARG A 231 13.27 -5.42 -10.76
CA ARG A 231 13.08 -3.97 -10.88
C ARG A 231 11.83 -3.60 -11.69
N LYS A 232 11.57 -4.33 -12.78
CA LYS A 232 10.38 -4.12 -13.60
C LYS A 232 9.10 -4.46 -12.83
N LEU A 233 9.08 -5.60 -12.15
CA LEU A 233 7.94 -6.07 -11.37
C LEU A 233 7.61 -5.12 -10.21
N VAL A 234 8.61 -4.60 -9.51
CA VAL A 234 8.42 -3.57 -8.47
C VAL A 234 7.98 -2.24 -9.06
N SER A 235 8.56 -1.82 -10.19
CA SER A 235 8.18 -0.56 -10.86
C SER A 235 6.77 -0.59 -11.42
N ASP A 236 6.35 -1.72 -11.97
CA ASP A 236 5.01 -1.88 -12.56
C ASP A 236 3.97 -2.21 -11.51
N GLY A 237 4.36 -2.68 -10.32
CA GLY A 237 3.45 -3.07 -9.23
C GLY A 237 2.68 -4.37 -9.46
N VAL A 238 2.95 -5.08 -10.58
CA VAL A 238 2.29 -6.35 -10.97
C VAL A 238 3.27 -7.28 -11.68
N ALA A 239 2.99 -8.58 -11.61
CA ALA A 239 3.64 -9.62 -12.41
C ALA A 239 2.72 -10.04 -13.56
N LYS A 240 3.23 -10.00 -14.80
CA LYS A 240 2.48 -10.40 -16.01
C LYS A 240 3.14 -11.60 -16.66
N PHE A 241 2.34 -12.64 -16.93
CA PHE A 241 2.80 -13.88 -17.55
C PHE A 241 1.93 -14.21 -18.77
N VAL A 242 2.56 -14.64 -19.86
CA VAL A 242 1.85 -14.91 -21.12
C VAL A 242 2.03 -16.38 -21.52
N THR A 243 0.93 -17.06 -21.75
CA THR A 243 0.87 -18.42 -22.31
C THR A 243 0.24 -18.42 -23.69
N ASN A 244 0.56 -19.42 -24.53
CA ASN A 244 0.06 -19.52 -25.90
C ASN A 244 -0.93 -20.68 -26.02
N HIS A 245 -2.08 -20.43 -26.64
CA HIS A 245 -3.21 -21.36 -26.73
C HIS A 245 -3.77 -21.40 -28.15
N HIS A 246 -4.64 -22.35 -28.43
CA HIS A 246 -5.32 -22.47 -29.72
C HIS A 246 -6.84 -22.65 -29.56
N VAL A 247 -7.60 -22.00 -30.43
CA VAL A 247 -9.05 -22.15 -30.50
C VAL A 247 -9.44 -22.48 -31.94
N ASP A 248 -9.99 -23.68 -32.17
CA ASP A 248 -10.27 -24.17 -33.52
C ASP A 248 -11.37 -23.38 -34.26
N ARG A 249 -12.36 -22.87 -33.52
CA ARG A 249 -13.52 -22.21 -34.08
C ARG A 249 -14.05 -21.12 -33.15
N PRO A 250 -14.64 -20.04 -33.69
CA PRO A 250 -15.36 -19.07 -32.87
C PRO A 250 -16.52 -19.73 -32.12
N GLY A 251 -16.85 -19.19 -30.94
CA GLY A 251 -17.94 -19.72 -30.13
C GLY A 251 -17.77 -19.48 -28.63
N LYS A 252 -18.51 -20.27 -27.85
CA LYS A 252 -18.36 -20.34 -26.40
C LYS A 252 -17.14 -21.17 -26.05
N HIS A 253 -16.28 -20.61 -25.20
CA HIS A 253 -15.11 -21.29 -24.64
C HIS A 253 -15.05 -21.08 -23.12
N THR A 254 -14.20 -21.82 -22.45
CA THR A 254 -13.93 -21.68 -21.00
C THR A 254 -12.44 -21.49 -20.78
N VAL A 255 -12.05 -20.34 -20.25
CA VAL A 255 -10.69 -20.13 -19.74
C VAL A 255 -10.61 -20.66 -18.32
N LYS A 256 -9.61 -21.48 -18.03
CA LYS A 256 -9.46 -22.16 -16.75
C LYS A 256 -8.14 -21.76 -16.11
N PHE A 257 -8.20 -21.25 -14.89
CA PHE A 257 -7.04 -20.87 -14.08
C PHE A 257 -6.98 -21.73 -12.83
N TRP A 258 -5.86 -22.42 -12.60
CA TRP A 258 -5.62 -23.21 -11.40
C TRP A 258 -4.59 -22.54 -10.50
N GLY A 259 -4.95 -22.24 -9.26
CA GLY A 259 -3.99 -21.88 -8.20
C GLY A 259 -3.39 -23.15 -7.58
N LEU A 260 -2.11 -23.42 -7.89
CA LEU A 260 -1.43 -24.64 -7.41
C LEU A 260 -0.71 -24.40 -6.08
N ASP A 261 0.03 -23.29 -6.00
CA ASP A 261 0.74 -22.87 -4.79
C ASP A 261 0.00 -21.71 -4.09
N PRO A 262 -0.10 -21.71 -2.75
CA PRO A 262 -0.73 -20.60 -2.04
C PRO A 262 0.14 -19.33 -2.05
N GLY A 263 -0.49 -18.17 -1.85
CA GLY A 263 0.19 -16.87 -1.84
C GLY A 263 0.22 -16.15 -3.20
N LEU A 264 -0.27 -16.80 -4.26
CA LEU A 264 -0.60 -16.11 -5.51
C LEU A 264 -1.86 -15.26 -5.33
N VAL A 265 -1.82 -14.03 -5.82
CA VAL A 265 -2.98 -13.12 -5.86
C VAL A 265 -3.27 -12.79 -7.31
N LEU A 266 -4.32 -13.39 -7.89
CA LEU A 266 -4.78 -13.13 -9.25
C LEU A 266 -5.54 -11.81 -9.31
N GLU A 267 -5.11 -10.90 -10.16
CA GLU A 267 -5.84 -9.63 -10.40
C GLU A 267 -6.70 -9.73 -11.66
N ARG A 268 -6.15 -10.30 -12.73
CA ARG A 268 -6.81 -10.26 -14.05
C ARG A 268 -6.34 -11.37 -14.98
N VAL A 269 -7.22 -11.78 -15.89
CA VAL A 269 -6.91 -12.68 -17.01
C VAL A 269 -7.35 -12.02 -18.31
N VAL A 270 -6.46 -11.97 -19.30
CA VAL A 270 -6.75 -11.36 -20.61
C VAL A 270 -6.47 -12.36 -21.71
N VAL A 271 -7.49 -12.68 -22.50
CA VAL A 271 -7.34 -13.41 -23.76
C VAL A 271 -7.09 -12.41 -24.88
N ASP A 272 -6.00 -12.60 -25.61
CA ASP A 272 -5.60 -11.81 -26.77
C ASP A 272 -5.64 -12.69 -28.03
N ALA A 273 -6.60 -12.40 -28.90
CA ALA A 273 -6.77 -12.99 -30.22
C ALA A 273 -6.03 -12.21 -31.33
N GLY A 274 -5.09 -11.33 -30.96
CA GLY A 274 -4.33 -10.45 -31.85
C GLY A 274 -4.77 -8.99 -31.80
N GLY A 275 -5.65 -8.62 -30.88
CA GLY A 275 -6.19 -7.27 -30.71
C GLY A 275 -5.57 -6.45 -29.59
N LEU A 276 -4.80 -7.07 -28.68
CA LEU A 276 -4.31 -6.42 -27.47
C LEU A 276 -3.32 -5.31 -27.79
N LYS A 277 -3.69 -4.07 -27.43
CA LYS A 277 -2.84 -2.89 -27.55
C LYS A 277 -2.06 -2.62 -26.25
N PRO A 278 -0.84 -2.08 -26.32
CA PRO A 278 -0.08 -1.69 -25.13
C PRO A 278 -0.81 -0.65 -24.28
N SER A 279 -0.92 -0.91 -22.98
CA SER A 279 -1.46 0.01 -21.98
C SER A 279 -0.90 -0.35 -20.60
N TYR A 280 -0.90 0.61 -19.66
CA TYR A 280 -0.33 0.39 -18.33
C TYR A 280 -1.18 -0.61 -17.52
N LEU A 281 -2.46 -0.27 -17.32
CA LEU A 281 -3.44 -1.08 -16.58
C LEU A 281 -3.97 -2.28 -17.39
N GLY A 282 -3.71 -2.31 -18.70
CA GLY A 282 -4.39 -3.22 -19.61
C GLY A 282 -5.73 -2.67 -20.13
N PRO A 283 -6.41 -3.43 -21.01
CA PRO A 283 -7.75 -3.09 -21.46
C PRO A 283 -8.75 -3.09 -20.30
N GLN A 284 -9.78 -2.25 -20.41
CA GLN A 284 -10.94 -2.33 -19.51
C GLN A 284 -11.59 -3.71 -19.62
N GLU A 285 -12.24 -4.14 -18.54
CA GLU A 285 -12.99 -5.38 -18.52
C GLU A 285 -14.00 -5.45 -19.68
N SER A 286 -14.02 -6.59 -20.35
CA SER A 286 -14.95 -6.86 -21.43
C SER A 286 -16.39 -6.86 -20.91
N SER A 287 -17.32 -6.47 -21.77
CA SER A 287 -18.74 -6.65 -21.47
C SER A 287 -19.00 -8.13 -21.20
N TYR A 288 -19.72 -8.45 -20.12
CA TYR A 288 -20.09 -9.81 -19.82
C TYR A 288 -21.58 -9.93 -19.49
N LEU A 289 -22.18 -11.03 -19.92
CA LEU A 289 -23.56 -11.38 -19.61
C LEU A 289 -23.55 -12.55 -18.63
N PRO A 290 -23.94 -12.35 -17.36
CA PRO A 290 -23.90 -13.41 -16.36
C PRO A 290 -24.78 -14.59 -16.81
N CYS A 291 -24.31 -15.81 -16.54
CA CYS A 291 -25.13 -17.00 -16.76
C CYS A 291 -26.37 -16.92 -15.85
N SER A 292 -27.54 -17.31 -16.35
CA SER A 292 -28.84 -17.16 -15.69
C SER A 292 -29.03 -17.93 -14.37
N ASP A 293 -28.00 -18.63 -13.90
CA ASP A 293 -27.94 -19.26 -12.57
C ASP A 293 -27.40 -18.30 -11.49
N PHE A 294 -27.04 -17.06 -11.85
CA PHE A 294 -26.66 -16.00 -10.92
C PHE A 294 -27.72 -14.88 -10.88
N LEU A 295 -28.98 -15.24 -10.60
CA LEU A 295 -29.95 -14.30 -10.06
C LEU A 295 -29.73 -14.15 -8.55
N LEU A 296 -28.66 -13.43 -8.17
CA LEU A 296 -28.67 -12.68 -6.91
C LEU A 296 -29.10 -11.25 -7.24
N PRO A 297 -30.24 -10.76 -6.70
CA PRO A 297 -30.74 -9.42 -7.00
C PRO A 297 -29.87 -8.37 -6.28
N ARG A 298 -28.81 -7.91 -6.94
CA ARG A 298 -27.78 -7.01 -6.36
C ARG A 298 -28.15 -5.53 -6.22
N CYS A 299 -29.38 -5.09 -6.55
CA CYS A 299 -29.74 -3.67 -6.42
C CYS A 299 -30.84 -3.36 -5.40
N CYS A 300 -31.62 -4.34 -4.94
CA CYS A 300 -32.63 -4.13 -3.87
C CYS A 300 -32.16 -4.64 -2.49
N GLY A 301 -31.05 -5.41 -2.46
CA GLY A 301 -30.53 -6.07 -1.27
C GLY A 301 -29.69 -5.20 -0.34
N LEU A 302 -29.12 -4.06 -0.78
CA LEU A 302 -28.19 -3.29 0.08
C LEU A 302 -28.91 -2.69 1.30
N LEU A 303 -30.16 -2.25 1.14
CA LEU A 303 -30.96 -1.66 2.20
C LEU A 303 -31.56 -2.73 3.13
N MET A 304 -31.94 -3.90 2.59
CA MET A 304 -32.36 -5.06 3.38
C MET A 304 -31.20 -5.79 4.07
N GLN A 305 -29.99 -5.83 3.48
CA GLN A 305 -28.79 -6.39 4.11
C GLN A 305 -28.28 -5.48 5.21
N MET A 306 -28.34 -4.15 5.07
CA MET A 306 -28.08 -3.24 6.19
C MET A 306 -29.05 -3.47 7.36
N LEU A 307 -30.33 -3.75 7.08
CA LEU A 307 -31.33 -4.05 8.11
C LEU A 307 -31.21 -5.48 8.68
N ALA A 308 -30.76 -6.45 7.88
CA ALA A 308 -30.55 -7.84 8.30
C ALA A 308 -29.21 -8.08 9.01
N ASN A 309 -28.21 -7.19 8.85
CA ASN A 309 -26.95 -7.22 9.60
C ASN A 309 -27.07 -6.58 10.99
N ILE A 310 -28.22 -5.98 11.34
CA ILE A 310 -28.54 -5.57 12.71
C ILE A 310 -28.89 -6.84 13.49
N ASN A 311 -27.87 -7.63 13.81
CA ASN A 311 -28.01 -8.65 14.83
C ASN A 311 -27.87 -7.94 16.19
N LEU A 312 -28.99 -7.87 16.92
CA LEU A 312 -29.03 -7.16 18.20
C LEU A 312 -28.07 -7.78 19.22
N ASP A 313 -27.86 -9.09 19.16
CA ASP A 313 -26.96 -9.80 20.06
C ASP A 313 -25.50 -9.42 19.78
N SER A 314 -25.13 -9.35 18.49
CA SER A 314 -23.79 -8.91 18.11
C SER A 314 -23.60 -7.42 18.41
N LEU A 315 -24.59 -6.56 18.21
CA LEU A 315 -24.47 -5.14 18.58
C LEU A 315 -24.30 -4.96 20.09
N LEU A 316 -25.03 -5.72 20.90
CA LEU A 316 -24.90 -5.69 22.36
C LEU A 316 -23.51 -6.13 22.81
N ASP A 317 -22.97 -7.18 22.21
CA ASP A 317 -21.64 -7.69 22.52
C ASP A 317 -20.54 -6.67 22.18
N THR A 318 -20.57 -6.05 20.98
CA THR A 318 -19.65 -4.93 20.63
C THR A 318 -19.81 -3.78 21.61
N LEU A 319 -21.04 -3.46 22.02
CA LEU A 319 -21.32 -2.35 22.93
C LEU A 319 -20.72 -2.62 24.32
N VAL A 320 -20.72 -3.87 24.79
CA VAL A 320 -20.05 -4.27 26.04
C VAL A 320 -18.54 -4.14 25.90
N SER A 321 -17.95 -4.62 24.81
CA SER A 321 -16.51 -4.59 24.56
C SER A 321 -15.99 -3.14 24.44
N LEU A 322 -16.66 -2.30 23.63
CA LEU A 322 -16.32 -0.88 23.50
C LEU A 322 -16.61 -0.08 24.78
N GLY A 323 -17.72 -0.37 25.47
CA GLY A 323 -18.09 0.28 26.73
C GLY A 323 -17.07 -0.01 27.83
N THR A 324 -16.62 -1.25 27.93
CA THR A 324 -15.57 -1.68 28.86
C THR A 324 -14.26 -0.97 28.55
N ALA A 325 -13.82 -0.95 27.29
CA ALA A 325 -12.61 -0.26 26.87
C ALA A 325 -12.66 1.24 27.17
N PHE A 326 -13.82 1.88 26.94
CA PHE A 326 -14.04 3.29 27.25
C PHE A 326 -13.90 3.58 28.74
N VAL A 327 -14.54 2.79 29.60
CA VAL A 327 -14.50 2.98 31.06
C VAL A 327 -13.09 2.71 31.59
N LEU A 328 -12.47 1.59 31.25
CA LEU A 328 -11.15 1.21 31.77
C LEU A 328 -10.03 2.14 31.26
N GLY A 329 -10.02 2.44 29.95
CA GLY A 329 -9.12 3.43 29.38
C GLY A 329 -9.36 4.83 29.96
N GLY A 330 -10.61 5.14 30.31
CA GLY A 330 -11.00 6.34 31.03
C GLY A 330 -10.39 6.43 32.41
N VAL A 331 -10.46 5.38 33.22
CA VAL A 331 -9.87 5.36 34.58
C VAL A 331 -8.35 5.51 34.51
N ILE A 332 -7.67 4.82 33.59
CA ILE A 332 -6.23 4.98 33.35
C ILE A 332 -5.90 6.42 32.94
N GLY A 333 -6.68 6.97 32.00
CA GLY A 333 -6.51 8.34 31.52
C GLY A 333 -6.79 9.41 32.59
N LEU A 334 -7.75 9.18 33.48
CA LEU A 334 -8.08 10.07 34.60
C LEU A 334 -6.93 10.14 35.62
N GLU A 335 -6.36 8.99 36.00
CA GLU A 335 -5.15 8.92 36.83
C GLU A 335 -4.02 9.72 36.17
N ARG A 336 -3.87 9.59 34.84
CA ARG A 336 -2.82 10.26 34.11
C ARG A 336 -3.00 11.77 34.04
N GLN A 337 -4.22 12.24 33.82
CA GLN A 337 -4.57 13.66 33.73
C GLN A 337 -4.53 14.34 35.09
N TYR A 338 -4.99 13.69 36.15
CA TYR A 338 -4.90 14.21 37.52
C TYR A 338 -3.44 14.49 37.92
N ARG A 339 -2.50 13.68 37.42
CA ARG A 339 -1.06 13.84 37.65
C ARG A 339 -0.33 14.67 36.58
N GLN A 340 -1.06 15.45 35.77
CA GLN A 340 -0.50 16.40 34.79
C GLN A 340 0.52 15.77 33.81
N ARG A 341 0.25 14.57 33.28
CA ARG A 341 1.06 13.99 32.19
C ARG A 341 0.50 14.36 30.81
N THR A 342 1.37 14.30 29.81
CA THR A 342 1.11 14.73 28.42
C THR A 342 0.06 13.89 27.69
N ALA A 343 -0.07 12.59 27.98
CA ALA A 343 -1.19 11.76 27.52
C ALA A 343 -2.23 11.56 28.64
N GLY A 344 -3.24 12.42 28.65
CA GLY A 344 -4.31 12.46 29.65
C GLY A 344 -5.52 11.59 29.30
N LEU A 345 -6.71 12.00 29.74
CA LEU A 345 -7.95 11.23 29.64
C LEU A 345 -8.30 10.84 28.20
N ARG A 346 -8.40 11.84 27.31
CA ARG A 346 -8.86 11.65 25.93
C ARG A 346 -7.99 10.67 25.16
N THR A 347 -6.66 10.75 25.32
CA THR A 347 -5.72 9.91 24.56
C THR A 347 -5.83 8.44 24.97
N ASN A 348 -5.85 8.14 26.27
CA ASN A 348 -5.94 6.75 26.73
C ASN A 348 -7.28 6.10 26.36
N VAL A 349 -8.39 6.85 26.43
CA VAL A 349 -9.72 6.39 25.99
C VAL A 349 -9.71 6.06 24.50
N LEU A 350 -9.22 6.98 23.65
CA LEU A 350 -9.21 6.76 22.20
C LEU A 350 -8.34 5.58 21.78
N VAL A 351 -7.20 5.39 22.44
CA VAL A 351 -6.31 4.24 22.20
C VAL A 351 -7.00 2.93 22.62
N ALA A 352 -7.62 2.88 23.80
CA ALA A 352 -8.30 1.69 24.28
C ALA A 352 -9.52 1.32 23.40
N VAL A 353 -10.36 2.30 23.07
CA VAL A 353 -11.54 2.07 22.23
C VAL A 353 -11.16 1.71 20.79
N GLY A 354 -10.12 2.35 20.22
CA GLY A 354 -9.62 2.03 18.90
C GLY A 354 -9.08 0.60 18.82
N ALA A 355 -8.28 0.19 19.79
CA ALA A 355 -7.80 -1.19 19.90
C ALA A 355 -8.96 -2.19 20.05
N ALA A 356 -9.93 -1.89 20.91
CA ALA A 356 -11.11 -2.74 21.11
C ALA A 356 -11.92 -2.92 19.83
N MET A 357 -12.16 -1.85 19.06
CA MET A 357 -12.94 -1.93 17.81
C MET A 357 -12.26 -2.81 16.75
N PHE A 358 -10.95 -2.65 16.57
CA PHE A 358 -10.21 -3.46 15.59
C PHE A 358 -10.21 -4.95 15.99
N VAL A 359 -10.01 -5.25 17.27
CA VAL A 359 -9.96 -6.62 17.77
C VAL A 359 -11.35 -7.26 17.80
N ASP A 360 -12.40 -6.55 18.23
CA ASP A 360 -13.80 -7.01 18.20
C ASP A 360 -14.25 -7.36 16.78
N MET A 361 -13.97 -6.46 15.83
CA MET A 361 -14.27 -6.72 14.43
C MET A 361 -13.56 -7.98 13.91
N ALA A 362 -12.29 -8.17 14.26
CA ALA A 362 -11.53 -9.35 13.86
C ALA A 362 -12.03 -10.63 14.53
N ASN A 363 -12.37 -10.55 15.82
CA ASN A 363 -12.94 -11.66 16.59
C ASN A 363 -14.27 -12.13 15.99
N ARG A 364 -15.10 -11.20 15.51
CA ARG A 364 -16.37 -11.51 14.86
C ARG A 364 -16.22 -12.16 13.50
N LEU A 365 -15.23 -11.71 12.74
CA LEU A 365 -15.01 -12.20 11.37
C LEU A 365 -14.33 -13.56 11.34
N GLN A 366 -13.42 -13.83 12.27
CA GLN A 366 -12.53 -15.02 12.22
C GLN A 366 -12.34 -15.70 13.59
N GLY A 367 -13.10 -15.33 14.62
CA GLY A 367 -12.92 -15.83 15.98
C GLY A 367 -11.61 -15.38 16.62
N HIS A 368 -11.19 -16.10 17.67
CA HIS A 368 -10.00 -15.79 18.45
C HIS A 368 -8.72 -15.71 17.60
N GLU A 369 -8.61 -16.50 16.53
CA GLU A 369 -7.48 -16.42 15.59
C GLU A 369 -7.41 -15.04 14.92
N GLY A 370 -8.53 -14.53 14.41
CA GLY A 370 -8.63 -13.18 13.86
C GLY A 370 -8.24 -12.09 14.85
N ALA A 371 -8.74 -12.21 16.09
CA ALA A 371 -8.37 -11.33 17.19
C ALA A 371 -6.85 -11.32 17.41
N VAL A 372 -6.21 -12.50 17.51
CA VAL A 372 -4.75 -12.62 17.69
C VAL A 372 -3.97 -11.96 16.56
N HIS A 373 -4.38 -12.15 15.30
CA HIS A 373 -3.74 -11.50 14.15
C HIS A 373 -3.80 -9.97 14.24
N VAL A 374 -4.97 -9.42 14.56
CA VAL A 374 -5.13 -7.97 14.67
C VAL A 374 -4.44 -7.41 15.92
N ILE A 375 -4.42 -8.15 17.03
CA ILE A 375 -3.66 -7.78 18.23
C ILE A 375 -2.18 -7.59 17.89
N ALA A 376 -1.57 -8.46 17.07
CA ALA A 376 -0.19 -8.31 16.65
C ALA A 376 0.07 -6.97 15.93
N TYR A 377 -0.87 -6.54 15.08
CA TYR A 377 -0.81 -5.23 14.41
C TYR A 377 -1.07 -4.05 15.38
N VAL A 378 -1.99 -4.20 16.34
CA VAL A 378 -2.23 -3.18 17.38
C VAL A 378 -0.98 -2.99 18.24
N VAL A 379 -0.33 -4.07 18.68
CA VAL A 379 0.91 -4.06 19.47
C VAL A 379 2.05 -3.39 18.71
N SER A 380 2.15 -3.63 17.39
CA SER A 380 3.11 -2.95 16.53
C SER A 380 2.76 -1.46 16.36
N GLY A 381 1.50 -1.14 16.07
CA GLY A 381 1.04 0.21 15.78
C GLY A 381 1.12 1.18 16.97
N ILE A 382 0.86 0.70 18.19
CA ILE A 382 1.00 1.52 19.40
C ILE A 382 2.46 1.94 19.64
N GLY A 383 3.43 1.19 19.12
CA GLY A 383 4.85 1.55 19.14
C GLY A 383 5.13 2.89 18.47
N PHE A 384 4.41 3.22 17.38
CA PHE A 384 4.52 4.51 16.70
C PHE A 384 4.00 5.67 17.56
N LEU A 385 2.84 5.50 18.20
CA LEU A 385 2.30 6.50 19.13
C LEU A 385 3.18 6.66 20.38
N GLY A 386 3.76 5.56 20.86
CA GLY A 386 4.73 5.55 21.95
C GLY A 386 5.99 6.34 21.61
N ALA A 387 6.53 6.15 20.40
CA ALA A 387 7.67 6.93 19.91
C ALA A 387 7.36 8.43 19.85
N GLY A 388 6.16 8.81 19.38
CA GLY A 388 5.71 10.21 19.38
C GLY A 388 5.52 10.83 20.77
N ALA A 389 5.35 10.01 21.81
CA ALA A 389 5.23 10.47 23.20
C ALA A 389 6.59 10.59 23.93
N ILE A 390 7.67 10.03 23.36
CA ILE A 390 9.03 10.08 23.91
C ILE A 390 9.77 11.25 23.26
N MET A 391 10.16 12.23 24.07
CA MET A 391 10.88 13.43 23.62
C MET A 391 12.31 13.44 24.18
N ARG A 392 13.27 13.84 23.35
CA ARG A 392 14.68 14.01 23.73
C ARG A 392 15.00 15.50 23.72
N GLU A 393 15.33 16.06 24.88
CA GLU A 393 15.80 17.44 25.06
C GLU A 393 17.12 17.39 25.85
N ASP A 394 18.19 17.99 25.31
CA ASP A 394 19.49 18.21 25.97
C ASP A 394 20.01 17.00 26.78
N GLY A 395 20.08 15.83 26.14
CA GLY A 395 20.61 14.60 26.75
C GLY A 395 19.64 13.85 27.67
N ASN A 396 18.45 14.38 27.96
CA ASN A 396 17.47 13.75 28.84
C ASN A 396 16.25 13.24 28.04
N VAL A 397 15.85 11.98 28.29
CA VAL A 397 14.70 11.35 27.64
C VAL A 397 13.48 11.46 28.54
N ARG A 398 12.43 12.15 28.08
CA ARG A 398 11.15 12.30 28.78
C ARG A 398 10.05 11.55 28.04
N GLY A 399 9.02 11.12 28.78
CA GLY A 399 7.82 10.52 28.19
C GLY A 399 7.76 8.98 28.19
N LEU A 400 8.80 8.28 28.64
CA LEU A 400 8.84 6.80 28.72
C LEU A 400 7.62 6.19 29.43
N ASN A 401 7.26 6.68 30.62
CA ASN A 401 6.10 6.17 31.36
C ASN A 401 4.77 6.49 30.67
N THR A 402 4.73 7.58 29.90
CA THR A 402 3.56 7.97 29.11
C THR A 402 3.36 6.99 27.97
N ALA A 403 4.44 6.67 27.22
CA ALA A 403 4.42 5.66 26.17
C ALA A 403 4.03 4.28 26.72
N ALA A 404 4.60 3.87 27.86
CA ALA A 404 4.26 2.60 28.51
C ALA A 404 2.78 2.53 28.95
N THR A 405 2.21 3.64 29.44
CA THR A 405 0.79 3.67 29.84
C THR A 405 -0.15 3.62 28.62
N LEU A 406 0.25 4.24 27.50
CA LEU A 406 -0.50 4.12 26.24
C LEU A 406 -0.47 2.68 25.70
N TRP A 407 0.69 2.02 25.82
CA TRP A 407 0.83 0.59 25.50
C TRP A 407 -0.09 -0.28 26.36
N GLY A 408 -0.12 -0.04 27.67
CA GLY A 408 -1.05 -0.70 28.59
C GLY A 408 -2.52 -0.44 28.27
N SER A 409 -2.87 0.80 27.90
CA SER A 409 -4.26 1.15 27.51
C SER A 409 -4.70 0.45 26.22
N ALA A 410 -3.79 0.31 25.24
CA ALA A 410 -4.04 -0.47 24.03
C ALA A 410 -4.25 -1.95 24.35
N CYS A 411 -3.45 -2.52 25.26
CA CYS A 411 -3.61 -3.91 25.72
C CYS A 411 -4.96 -4.14 26.41
N VAL A 412 -5.40 -3.22 27.27
CA VAL A 412 -6.73 -3.27 27.91
C VAL A 412 -7.84 -3.21 26.87
N GLY A 413 -7.72 -2.32 25.88
CA GLY A 413 -8.66 -2.23 24.76
C GLY A 413 -8.71 -3.50 23.93
N ALA A 414 -7.56 -4.04 23.57
CA ALA A 414 -7.44 -5.29 22.81
C ALA A 414 -8.06 -6.48 23.54
N ALA A 415 -7.81 -6.62 24.85
CA ALA A 415 -8.43 -7.68 25.65
C ALA A 415 -9.96 -7.52 25.71
N ALA A 416 -10.45 -6.29 25.86
CA ALA A 416 -11.89 -6.02 25.83
C ALA A 416 -12.51 -6.36 24.45
N GLY A 417 -11.82 -6.04 23.35
CA GLY A 417 -12.27 -6.39 22.00
C GLY A 417 -12.14 -7.88 21.65
N ALA A 418 -11.34 -8.66 22.37
CA ALA A 418 -11.26 -10.11 22.21
C ALA A 418 -12.30 -10.85 23.10
N ASP A 419 -13.26 -10.12 23.67
CA ASP A 419 -14.27 -10.59 24.63
C ASP A 419 -13.70 -11.14 25.95
N LEU A 420 -12.43 -10.81 26.24
CA LEU A 420 -11.71 -11.15 27.47
C LEU A 420 -11.87 -10.01 28.50
N ILE A 421 -13.12 -9.76 28.90
CA ILE A 421 -13.51 -8.61 29.74
C ILE A 421 -12.85 -8.67 31.12
N LEU A 422 -12.74 -9.85 31.73
CA LEU A 422 -12.14 -10.00 33.06
C LEU A 422 -10.64 -9.71 33.02
N GLU A 423 -9.96 -10.18 31.97
CA GLU A 423 -8.56 -9.94 31.68
C GLU A 423 -8.32 -8.45 31.41
N ALA A 424 -9.21 -7.77 30.70
CA ALA A 424 -9.15 -6.33 30.49
C ALA A 424 -9.21 -5.55 31.82
N VAL A 425 -10.12 -5.94 32.72
CA VAL A 425 -10.23 -5.36 34.07
C VAL A 425 -8.95 -5.61 34.88
N LEU A 426 -8.45 -6.85 34.89
CA LEU A 426 -7.20 -7.19 35.59
C LEU A 426 -6.02 -6.38 35.04
N ALA A 427 -5.86 -6.32 33.73
CA ALA A 427 -4.81 -5.55 33.08
C ALA A 427 -4.89 -4.06 33.48
N ALA A 428 -6.09 -3.46 33.47
CA ALA A 428 -6.28 -2.07 33.86
C ALA A 428 -5.91 -1.83 35.34
N LEU A 429 -6.28 -2.75 36.23
CA LEU A 429 -5.91 -2.69 37.65
C LEU A 429 -4.39 -2.74 37.85
N PHE A 430 -3.69 -3.64 37.14
CA PHE A 430 -2.23 -3.73 37.23
C PHE A 430 -1.52 -2.50 36.65
N VAL A 431 -2.01 -1.94 35.54
CA VAL A 431 -1.48 -0.69 34.97
C VAL A 431 -1.64 0.47 35.97
N LEU A 432 -2.82 0.60 36.58
CA LEU A 432 -3.08 1.61 37.62
C LEU A 432 -2.21 1.39 38.85
N ALA A 433 -2.09 0.14 39.34
CA ALA A 433 -1.27 -0.20 40.49
C ALA A 433 0.21 0.11 40.24
N ALA A 434 0.75 -0.25 39.08
CA ALA A 434 2.13 0.10 38.71
C ALA A 434 2.35 1.62 38.68
N ASN A 435 1.41 2.36 38.08
CA ASN A 435 1.52 3.82 37.98
C ASN A 435 1.38 4.54 39.33
N THR A 436 0.68 3.95 40.31
CA THR A 436 0.37 4.60 41.59
C THR A 436 1.18 4.08 42.78
N LEU A 437 1.33 2.76 42.93
CA LEU A 437 1.94 2.10 44.09
C LEU A 437 3.46 1.97 44.00
N LEU A 438 4.06 1.95 42.81
CA LEU A 438 5.53 1.85 42.67
C LEU A 438 6.23 3.19 42.90
N ARG A 439 5.52 4.31 42.83
CA ARG A 439 6.13 5.63 42.95
C ARG A 439 6.82 5.90 44.31
N PRO A 440 6.23 5.55 45.47
CA PRO A 440 6.92 5.68 46.76
C PRO A 440 8.22 4.86 46.82
N ILE A 441 8.23 3.68 46.21
CA ILE A 441 9.38 2.79 46.16
C ILE A 441 10.50 3.42 45.31
N VAL A 442 10.17 3.91 44.11
CA VAL A 442 11.13 4.62 43.25
C VAL A 442 11.70 5.84 43.97
N ASN A 443 10.86 6.62 44.66
CA ASN A 443 11.31 7.77 45.43
C ASN A 443 12.20 7.40 46.63
N GLN A 444 12.00 6.22 47.24
CA GLN A 444 12.87 5.71 48.30
C GLN A 444 14.21 5.21 47.75
N ILE A 445 14.21 4.56 46.59
CA ILE A 445 15.42 4.09 45.91
C ILE A 445 16.27 5.28 45.47
N ASN A 446 15.68 6.26 44.79
CA ASN A 446 16.38 7.46 44.31
C ASN A 446 16.92 8.37 45.43
N ARG A 447 16.50 8.13 46.68
CA ARG A 447 17.06 8.83 47.86
C ARG A 447 18.34 8.19 48.38
N LYS A 448 18.75 7.03 47.87
CA LYS A 448 20.06 6.45 48.15
C LYS A 448 21.06 6.95 47.10
N PRO A 449 22.14 7.67 47.48
CA PRO A 449 23.17 8.06 46.52
C PRO A 449 23.77 6.80 45.89
N ILE A 450 23.85 6.78 44.56
CA ILE A 450 24.51 5.74 43.78
C ILE A 450 25.98 6.14 43.69
N ASP A 451 26.89 5.30 44.19
CA ASP A 451 28.34 5.49 44.02
C ASP A 451 28.69 5.48 42.52
N VAL A 452 29.30 6.58 42.08
CA VAL A 452 29.54 6.94 40.67
C VAL A 452 30.79 6.24 40.12
N GLU A 453 30.99 4.95 40.41
CA GLU A 453 32.20 4.23 39.97
C GLU A 453 32.14 3.72 38.51
N SER A 454 31.03 3.87 37.78
CA SER A 454 30.85 3.15 36.51
C SER A 454 30.05 3.85 35.41
N VAL A 455 29.97 5.18 35.42
CA VAL A 455 29.55 5.92 34.22
C VAL A 455 30.82 6.38 33.52
N GLU A 456 31.01 6.01 32.25
CA GLU A 456 32.10 6.51 31.39
C GLU A 456 31.93 8.03 31.20
N VAL A 457 32.32 8.79 32.21
CA VAL A 457 32.39 10.24 32.20
C VAL A 457 33.77 10.60 31.70
N THR A 458 33.84 11.34 30.60
CA THR A 458 35.12 11.87 30.14
C THR A 458 35.45 13.07 31.02
N ASN A 459 36.51 12.96 31.83
CA ASN A 459 36.95 14.05 32.68
C ASN A 459 37.89 14.97 31.91
N ILE A 460 37.65 16.28 32.02
CA ILE A 460 38.43 17.30 31.33
C ILE A 460 39.03 18.26 32.34
N VAL A 461 40.33 18.51 32.25
CA VAL A 461 41.06 19.50 33.06
C VAL A 461 41.30 20.75 32.23
N TYR A 462 40.87 21.89 32.75
CA TYR A 462 41.03 23.22 32.14
C TYR A 462 42.08 24.01 32.90
N VAL A 463 43.04 24.60 32.17
CA VAL A 463 44.06 25.51 32.73
C VAL A 463 44.09 26.80 31.93
N ILE A 464 43.79 27.92 32.57
CA ILE A 464 43.86 29.26 32.01
C ILE A 464 45.19 29.90 32.43
N ALA A 465 46.00 30.30 31.47
CA ALA A 465 47.34 30.82 31.70
C ALA A 465 47.70 31.98 30.76
N ASP A 466 48.70 32.76 31.17
CA ASP A 466 49.21 33.87 30.38
C ASP A 466 49.89 33.36 29.10
N LYS A 467 49.56 33.94 27.94
CA LYS A 467 49.99 33.43 26.62
C LYS A 467 51.50 33.35 26.47
N ALA A 468 52.24 34.24 27.15
CA ALA A 468 53.70 34.25 27.16
C ALA A 468 54.32 32.96 27.75
N HIS A 469 53.61 32.28 28.66
CA HIS A 469 54.10 31.10 29.39
C HIS A 469 53.47 29.78 28.92
N GLN A 470 52.73 29.81 27.81
CA GLN A 470 51.99 28.66 27.26
C GLN A 470 52.78 27.35 27.27
N LYS A 471 54.00 27.36 26.69
CA LYS A 471 54.80 26.13 26.56
C LYS A 471 55.21 25.55 27.92
N THR A 472 55.50 26.43 28.88
CA THR A 472 55.91 26.03 30.23
C THR A 472 54.73 25.45 30.99
N VAL A 473 53.56 26.09 30.92
CA VAL A 473 52.34 25.62 31.61
C VAL A 473 51.85 24.32 31.01
N MET A 474 51.87 24.17 29.68
CA MET A 474 51.49 22.92 29.02
C MET A 474 52.39 21.75 29.44
N ALA A 475 53.71 21.95 29.50
CA ALA A 475 54.63 20.92 29.97
C ALA A 475 54.42 20.57 31.45
N GLN A 476 54.10 21.56 32.31
CA GLN A 476 53.79 21.33 33.72
C GLN A 476 52.45 20.60 33.92
N LEU A 477 51.45 20.88 33.07
CA LEU A 477 50.17 20.18 33.05
C LEU A 477 50.36 18.71 32.64
N GLU A 478 51.08 18.46 31.54
CA GLU A 478 51.41 17.09 31.09
C GLU A 478 52.16 16.32 32.19
N GLU A 479 53.19 16.93 32.79
CA GLU A 479 53.96 16.28 33.86
C GLU A 479 53.11 16.01 35.11
N ALA A 480 52.21 16.91 35.49
CA ALA A 480 51.33 16.73 36.63
C ALA A 480 50.32 15.59 36.38
N LEU A 481 49.75 15.52 35.17
CA LEU A 481 48.83 14.45 34.77
C LEU A 481 49.53 13.09 34.69
N ASP A 482 50.75 13.04 34.15
CA ASP A 482 51.56 11.82 34.10
C ASP A 482 51.93 11.32 35.51
N ARG A 483 52.30 12.22 36.43
CA ARG A 483 52.57 11.85 37.83
C ARG A 483 51.33 11.35 38.55
N GLY A 484 50.17 11.92 38.23
CA GLY A 484 48.87 11.46 38.72
C GLY A 484 48.36 10.19 38.03
N ASN A 485 49.11 9.65 37.07
CA ASN A 485 48.73 8.48 36.28
C ASN A 485 47.42 8.67 35.49
N TYR A 486 47.16 9.91 35.05
CA TYR A 486 46.00 10.32 34.26
C TYR A 486 46.39 10.52 32.78
N PRO A 487 46.39 9.47 31.94
CA PRO A 487 46.80 9.58 30.54
C PRO A 487 45.89 10.55 29.77
N THR A 488 46.50 11.51 29.09
CA THR A 488 45.78 12.48 28.25
C THR A 488 45.43 11.87 26.90
N ARG A 489 44.15 11.95 26.52
CA ARG A 489 43.65 11.53 25.20
C ARG A 489 43.88 12.62 24.16
N SER A 490 43.68 13.88 24.54
CA SER A 490 43.88 15.04 23.69
C SER A 490 44.18 16.28 24.52
N LEU A 491 45.00 17.17 23.95
CA LEU A 491 45.34 18.47 24.51
C LEU A 491 45.02 19.54 23.47
N ASN A 492 44.02 20.37 23.76
CA ASN A 492 43.56 21.44 22.90
C ASN A 492 43.90 22.80 23.50
N LEU A 493 44.15 23.77 22.63
CA LEU A 493 44.53 25.12 22.99
C LEU A 493 43.54 26.10 22.39
N HIS A 494 42.88 26.86 23.26
CA HIS A 494 41.93 27.89 22.88
C HIS A 494 42.46 29.26 23.28
N ALA A 495 42.20 30.27 22.45
CA ALA A 495 42.48 31.65 22.83
C ALA A 495 41.43 32.10 23.85
N PHE A 496 41.88 32.59 25.02
CA PHE A 496 41.00 33.04 26.09
C PHE A 496 41.27 34.54 26.31
N GLY A 497 40.44 35.41 25.76
CA GLY A 497 40.70 36.86 25.78
C GLY A 497 41.88 37.29 24.88
N GLN A 498 42.49 38.45 25.19
CA GLN A 498 43.55 39.04 24.37
C GLN A 498 44.97 38.53 24.69
N ASP A 499 45.25 38.28 25.97
CA ASP A 499 46.60 37.92 26.46
C ASP A 499 46.65 36.57 27.20
N GLU A 500 45.54 35.84 27.31
CA GLU A 500 45.48 34.53 27.98
C GLU A 500 45.14 33.41 27.00
N ILE A 501 45.41 32.18 27.43
CA ILE A 501 45.07 30.95 26.74
C ILE A 501 44.38 29.99 27.69
N GLU A 502 43.51 29.16 27.13
CA GLU A 502 42.88 28.05 27.81
C GLU A 502 43.45 26.75 27.24
N ILE A 503 44.00 25.94 28.12
CA ILE A 503 44.52 24.60 27.82
C ILE A 503 43.49 23.60 28.31
N GLU A 504 42.93 22.83 27.39
CA GLU A 504 41.95 21.78 27.66
C GLU A 504 42.61 20.41 27.51
N ALA A 505 42.71 19.66 28.62
CA ALA A 505 43.26 18.30 28.64
C ALA A 505 42.13 17.29 28.89
N THR A 506 41.77 16.55 27.85
CA THR A 506 40.80 15.46 27.92
C THR A 506 41.50 14.19 28.42
N LEU A 507 41.04 13.62 29.53
CA LEU A 507 41.63 12.40 30.10
C LEU A 507 41.08 11.15 29.40
N ALA A 508 41.89 10.10 29.28
CA ALA A 508 41.44 8.82 28.74
C ALA A 508 40.50 8.11 29.74
N SER A 509 39.55 7.32 29.22
CA SER A 509 38.51 6.62 30.00
C SER A 509 39.11 5.62 30.99
N THR A 510 39.43 6.11 32.18
CA THR A 510 39.96 5.40 33.34
C THR A 510 39.14 5.85 34.56
N SER A 511 39.01 5.01 35.59
CA SER A 511 38.34 5.41 36.83
C SER A 511 39.09 6.59 37.43
N VAL A 512 38.46 7.77 37.43
CA VAL A 512 39.05 9.00 37.97
C VAL A 512 38.54 9.20 39.39
N ASP A 513 39.46 9.39 40.33
CA ASP A 513 39.12 9.81 41.69
C ASP A 513 39.01 11.35 41.74
N GLY A 514 37.84 11.86 42.11
CA GLY A 514 37.58 13.29 42.17
C GLY A 514 38.42 14.02 43.23
N ASP A 515 38.72 13.37 44.35
CA ASP A 515 39.52 13.97 45.43
C ASP A 515 40.99 14.11 44.98
N GLU A 516 41.50 13.16 44.19
CA GLU A 516 42.85 13.23 43.61
C GLU A 516 42.98 14.31 42.53
N LEU A 517 41.96 14.45 41.67
CA LEU A 517 41.93 15.53 40.67
C LEU A 517 41.81 16.91 41.31
N ASP A 518 41.03 17.06 42.38
CA ASP A 518 40.95 18.32 43.13
C ASP A 518 42.32 18.73 43.69
N VAL A 519 43.09 17.77 44.21
CA VAL A 519 44.46 18.00 44.67
C VAL A 519 45.38 18.40 43.51
N LEU A 520 45.30 17.71 42.37
CA LEU A 520 46.12 17.99 41.19
C LEU A 520 45.82 19.40 40.62
N VAL A 521 44.55 19.75 40.50
CA VAL A 521 44.10 21.07 40.06
C VAL A 521 44.55 22.16 41.02
N ALA A 522 44.46 21.93 42.34
CA ALA A 522 44.95 22.88 43.34
C ALA A 522 46.47 23.11 43.24
N GLN A 523 47.25 22.07 42.90
CA GLN A 523 48.68 22.22 42.63
C GLN A 523 48.94 23.07 41.38
N LEU A 524 48.22 22.81 40.28
CA LEU A 524 48.34 23.59 39.05
C LEU A 524 47.98 25.06 39.26
N GLN A 525 46.92 25.32 40.03
CA GLN A 525 46.47 26.66 40.41
C GLN A 525 47.54 27.45 41.20
N SER A 526 48.46 26.77 41.87
CA SER A 526 49.55 27.40 42.65
C SER A 526 50.75 27.86 41.80
N LEU A 527 50.79 27.48 40.52
CA LEU A 527 51.85 27.89 39.60
C LEU A 527 51.69 29.37 39.25
N ALA A 528 52.77 30.15 39.35
CA ALA A 528 52.74 31.60 39.15
C ALA A 528 52.23 32.07 37.76
N ALA A 529 52.26 31.18 36.76
CA ALA A 529 51.80 31.46 35.39
C ALA A 529 50.34 31.03 35.13
N VAL A 530 49.70 30.34 36.08
CA VAL A 530 48.32 29.85 35.97
C VAL A 530 47.39 30.83 36.69
N ARG A 531 46.39 31.33 35.96
CA ARG A 531 45.35 32.21 36.51
C ARG A 531 44.23 31.40 37.14
N GLN A 532 43.83 30.33 36.47
CA GLN A 532 42.76 29.46 36.91
C GLN A 532 43.00 28.02 36.45
N ALA A 533 42.71 27.04 37.30
CA ALA A 533 42.63 25.64 36.94
C ALA A 533 41.38 25.02 37.57
N PHE A 534 40.67 24.18 36.83
CA PHE A 534 39.52 23.40 37.32
C PHE A 534 39.34 22.16 36.45
N TRP A 535 38.59 21.18 36.95
CA TRP A 535 38.18 20.03 36.16
C TRP A 535 36.65 19.94 36.13
N SER A 536 36.12 19.35 35.06
CA SER A 536 34.69 19.09 34.94
C SER A 536 34.46 17.69 34.37
N PRO A 537 33.52 16.92 34.94
CA PRO A 537 32.97 15.76 34.27
C PRO A 537 32.20 16.24 33.04
N SER A 538 32.58 15.78 31.85
CA SER A 538 31.85 16.06 30.61
C SER A 538 31.11 14.81 30.15
N THR A 539 29.83 14.98 29.85
CA THR A 539 29.00 13.96 29.18
C THR A 539 28.95 14.17 27.67
N ALA A 540 29.81 15.02 27.11
CA ALA A 540 29.84 15.31 25.68
C ALA A 540 30.59 14.19 24.92
N GLU A 541 29.81 13.36 24.22
CA GLU A 541 30.19 12.88 22.89
C GLU A 541 29.44 13.67 21.82
#